data_AF-A0A5E4W3M7-F1
#
_entry.id   AF-A0A5E4W3M7-F1
#
_cell.length_a   1.000
_cell.length_b   1.000
_cell.length_c   1.000
_cell.angle_alpha   90.00
_cell.angle_beta   90.00
_cell.angle_gamma   90.00
#
_symmetry.space_group_name_H-M   'P 1'
#
loop_
_entity.id
_entity.type
_entity.pdbx_description
1 polymer ?
#
loop_
_entity_poly.entity_id
_entity_poly.type
_entity_poly.pdbx_seq_one_letter_code
_entity_poly.pdbx_strand_id
1 'polypeptide(L)'
;MTSNIQTKAPEPQAATWFVGVLQERNGEYMYGHKVLLQVCGSPEDKLRDIAQSFYDEEGEPSDNGFYHNGRELFLSPASVTPIEENEAKVLQRFLVVCSDDAAIEWMSVESAEATNPEKAWHDVCNVQGWNAESQIIHLEGFLRDRNLFTEFAAYAKRSADEEDEAGASDVNAAQILLTPSVAAAVYTDAKSITVKFDAAAWFAVATDQAIIDLHGIGWTGDYAADDVARHFEDSNPDIEGLFAFCRATNGTREQQGFECLVDEREAMGWLRQHRRGLWARLLCEDNNVKLVEAQKPEVHGMWNWLGDEGNGCERSFATVDEAALNAVDVLKLEVAVHAGQPTPSE
;
A
#
# COMPACT_ATOMS: atom_id res chain seq x y z
N MET A 1 9.50 35.21 -53.86
CA MET A 1 8.86 35.59 -52.58
C MET A 1 9.13 34.46 -51.61
N THR A 2 10.23 34.54 -50.87
CA THR A 2 10.62 33.59 -49.83
C THR A 2 9.87 33.96 -48.56
N SER A 3 8.83 33.19 -48.22
CA SER A 3 8.09 33.34 -46.97
C SER A 3 9.02 32.96 -45.83
N ASN A 4 9.42 33.95 -45.03
CA ASN A 4 10.23 33.78 -43.84
C ASN A 4 9.29 33.36 -42.71
N ILE A 5 9.04 32.06 -42.57
CA ILE A 5 8.25 31.51 -41.46
C ILE A 5 9.18 31.55 -40.24
N GLN A 6 9.04 32.59 -39.41
CA GLN A 6 9.59 32.57 -38.06
C GLN A 6 8.81 31.52 -37.26
N THR A 7 9.41 30.33 -37.12
CA THR A 7 8.96 29.34 -36.15
C THR A 7 9.24 29.89 -34.76
N LYS A 8 8.21 30.41 -34.11
CA LYS A 8 8.24 30.76 -32.68
C LYS A 8 8.62 29.48 -31.92
N ALA A 9 9.64 29.56 -31.07
CA ALA A 9 10.01 28.43 -30.21
C ALA A 9 8.78 28.00 -29.37
N PRO A 10 8.52 26.69 -29.23
CA PRO A 10 7.40 26.22 -28.42
C PRO A 10 7.55 26.72 -26.98
N GLU A 11 6.43 27.11 -26.38
CA GLU A 11 6.41 27.50 -24.97
C GLU A 11 6.69 26.26 -24.09
N PRO A 12 7.47 26.41 -23.01
CA PRO A 12 7.85 25.29 -22.15
C PRO A 12 6.59 24.68 -21.51
N GLN A 13 6.40 23.37 -21.72
CA GLN A 13 5.35 22.59 -21.06
C GLN A 13 5.98 21.74 -19.96
N ALA A 14 5.34 21.74 -18.79
CA ALA A 14 5.73 20.87 -17.70
C ALA A 14 5.57 19.40 -18.11
N ALA A 15 6.52 18.56 -17.71
CA ALA A 15 6.43 17.13 -17.95
C ALA A 15 5.21 16.54 -17.22
N THR A 16 4.48 15.69 -17.92
CA THR A 16 3.30 14.99 -17.41
C THR A 16 3.57 13.49 -17.37
N TRP A 17 2.92 12.81 -16.42
CA TRP A 17 3.14 11.40 -16.14
C TRP A 17 2.02 10.55 -16.75
N PHE A 18 2.40 9.43 -17.36
CA PHE A 18 1.46 8.47 -17.91
C PHE A 18 1.92 7.03 -17.65
N VAL A 19 0.98 6.09 -17.60
CA VAL A 19 1.26 4.66 -17.77
C VAL A 19 1.01 4.30 -19.23
N GLY A 20 2.05 3.81 -19.90
CA GLY A 20 1.99 3.27 -21.26
C GLY A 20 1.90 1.74 -21.23
N VAL A 21 1.04 1.17 -22.07
CA VAL A 21 0.92 -0.29 -22.26
C VAL A 21 1.33 -0.65 -23.69
N LEU A 22 2.31 -1.52 -23.84
CA LEU A 22 2.70 -2.16 -25.09
C LEU A 22 2.10 -3.57 -25.15
N GLN A 23 1.55 -3.94 -26.29
CA GLN A 23 1.08 -5.30 -26.54
C GLN A 23 2.09 -6.02 -27.42
N GLU A 24 2.67 -7.10 -26.90
CA GLU A 24 3.52 -8.02 -27.65
C GLU A 24 2.71 -9.23 -28.10
N ARG A 25 2.91 -9.64 -29.34
CA ARG A 25 2.44 -10.91 -29.88
C ARG A 25 3.62 -11.75 -30.32
N ASN A 26 3.73 -12.94 -29.72
CA ASN A 26 4.72 -13.96 -30.06
C ASN A 26 3.99 -15.24 -30.49
N GLY A 27 3.74 -15.39 -31.79
CA GLY A 27 2.90 -16.46 -32.33
C GLY A 27 1.43 -16.36 -31.85
N GLU A 28 1.01 -17.32 -31.03
CA GLU A 28 -0.32 -17.40 -30.42
C GLU A 28 -0.41 -16.71 -29.05
N TYR A 29 0.73 -16.40 -28.44
CA TYR A 29 0.78 -15.77 -27.13
C TYR A 29 0.70 -14.24 -27.27
N MET A 30 0.01 -13.61 -26.31
CA MET A 30 -0.05 -12.15 -26.17
C MET A 30 0.44 -11.75 -24.78
N TYR A 31 1.32 -10.77 -24.72
CA TYR A 31 1.86 -10.21 -23.48
C TYR A 31 1.62 -8.70 -23.43
N GLY A 32 1.35 -8.16 -22.25
CA GLY A 32 1.25 -6.73 -21.99
C GLY A 32 2.45 -6.25 -21.21
N HIS A 33 3.22 -5.31 -21.77
CA HIS A 33 4.32 -4.64 -21.08
C HIS A 33 3.90 -3.25 -20.64
N LYS A 34 4.19 -2.89 -19.39
CA LYS A 34 3.79 -1.61 -18.82
C LYS A 34 5.03 -0.77 -18.53
N VAL A 35 4.99 0.49 -18.94
CA VAL A 35 6.08 1.46 -18.78
C VAL A 35 5.53 2.75 -18.18
N LEU A 36 6.36 3.45 -17.42
CA LEU A 36 6.04 4.77 -16.88
C LEU A 36 6.62 5.83 -17.81
N LEU A 37 5.78 6.70 -18.36
CA LEU A 37 6.19 7.76 -19.28
C LEU A 37 6.25 9.10 -18.54
N GLN A 38 7.35 9.83 -18.74
CA GLN A 38 7.49 11.22 -18.32
C GLN A 38 7.76 12.10 -19.54
N VAL A 39 6.71 12.71 -20.08
CA VAL A 39 6.79 13.38 -21.38
C VAL A 39 6.22 14.80 -21.33
N CYS A 40 6.83 15.69 -22.12
CA CYS A 40 6.28 17.02 -22.40
C CYS A 40 5.43 17.03 -23.69
N GLY A 41 5.58 15.99 -24.53
CA GLY A 41 4.92 15.87 -25.82
C GLY A 41 3.77 14.86 -25.85
N SER A 42 3.58 14.25 -27.02
CA SER A 42 2.59 13.19 -27.26
C SER A 42 3.06 11.88 -26.61
N PRO A 43 2.44 11.42 -25.50
CA PRO A 43 2.83 10.17 -24.87
C PRO A 43 2.61 8.95 -25.78
N GLU A 44 1.67 9.02 -26.73
CA GLU A 44 1.46 7.98 -27.73
C GLU A 44 2.64 7.86 -28.69
N ASP A 45 3.24 8.98 -29.09
CA ASP A 45 4.43 8.97 -29.94
C ASP A 45 5.63 8.43 -29.16
N LYS A 46 5.80 8.83 -27.90
CA LYS A 46 6.85 8.25 -27.05
C LYS A 46 6.66 6.74 -26.86
N LEU A 47 5.43 6.27 -26.62
CA LEU A 47 5.14 4.86 -26.49
C LEU A 47 5.42 4.09 -27.81
N ARG A 48 5.17 4.73 -28.96
CA ARG A 48 5.54 4.19 -30.27
C ARG A 48 7.06 4.10 -30.44
N ASP A 49 7.82 5.11 -30.03
CA ASP A 49 9.28 5.08 -30.08
C ASP A 49 9.86 3.97 -29.21
N ILE A 50 9.27 3.74 -28.02
CA ILE A 50 9.63 2.61 -27.15
C ILE A 50 9.29 1.29 -27.84
N ALA A 51 8.12 1.16 -28.47
CA ALA A 51 7.76 -0.06 -29.21
C ALA A 51 8.73 -0.37 -30.37
N GLN A 52 9.24 0.67 -31.03
CA GLN A 52 10.21 0.53 -32.12
C GLN A 52 11.58 0.05 -31.64
N SER A 53 11.99 0.47 -30.43
CA SER A 53 13.34 0.24 -29.89
C SER A 53 13.41 -0.87 -28.83
N PHE A 54 12.29 -1.55 -28.55
CA PHE A 54 12.16 -2.45 -27.40
C PHE A 54 13.14 -3.63 -27.36
N TYR A 55 13.58 -4.13 -28.53
CA TYR A 55 14.45 -5.31 -28.65
C TYR A 55 15.83 -4.99 -29.23
N ASP A 56 16.31 -3.75 -29.04
CA ASP A 56 17.63 -3.24 -29.51
C ASP A 56 17.86 -3.26 -31.04
N GLU A 57 16.95 -3.85 -31.81
CA GLU A 57 16.88 -3.79 -33.27
C GLU A 57 15.78 -2.79 -33.67
N GLU A 58 16.05 -1.89 -34.61
CA GLU A 58 15.01 -1.00 -35.16
C GLU A 58 13.92 -1.86 -35.82
N GLY A 59 12.80 -2.05 -35.12
CA GLY A 59 11.74 -2.93 -35.57
C GLY A 59 11.18 -2.50 -36.94
N GLU A 60 10.83 -3.47 -37.78
CA GLU A 60 10.22 -3.19 -39.09
C GLU A 60 8.82 -2.58 -38.87
N PRO A 61 8.55 -1.35 -39.33
CA PRO A 61 7.27 -0.70 -39.09
C PRO A 61 6.12 -1.41 -39.81
N SER A 62 4.96 -1.37 -39.19
CA SER A 62 3.66 -1.86 -39.68
C SER A 62 2.58 -0.86 -39.27
N ASP A 63 1.39 -0.95 -39.87
CA ASP A 63 0.29 0.02 -39.69
C ASP A 63 0.05 0.45 -38.23
N ASN A 64 0.17 -0.47 -37.26
CA ASN A 64 -0.09 -0.20 -35.85
C ASN A 64 1.06 -0.62 -34.90
N GLY A 65 2.26 -0.94 -35.39
CA GLY A 65 3.33 -1.47 -34.53
C GLY A 65 4.60 -1.83 -35.28
N PHE A 66 5.43 -2.68 -34.68
CA PHE A 66 6.76 -3.03 -35.16
C PHE A 66 7.00 -4.53 -35.08
N TYR A 67 7.58 -5.10 -36.14
CA TYR A 67 8.04 -6.47 -36.15
C TYR A 67 9.50 -6.55 -35.72
N HIS A 68 9.80 -7.50 -34.84
CA HIS A 68 11.13 -7.79 -34.33
C HIS A 68 11.51 -9.24 -34.65
N ASN A 69 12.81 -9.57 -34.60
CA ASN A 69 13.33 -10.92 -34.79
C ASN A 69 12.80 -11.62 -36.06
N GLY A 70 12.94 -10.98 -37.23
CA GLY A 70 12.50 -11.57 -38.49
C GLY A 70 10.98 -11.78 -38.60
N ARG A 71 10.18 -10.96 -37.90
CA ARG A 71 8.70 -10.98 -37.85
C ARG A 71 8.07 -12.07 -36.99
N GLU A 72 8.86 -12.69 -36.11
CA GLU A 72 8.33 -13.62 -35.11
C GLU A 72 7.62 -12.89 -33.96
N LEU A 73 8.10 -11.69 -33.63
CA LEU A 73 7.54 -10.83 -32.59
C LEU A 73 6.89 -9.60 -33.20
N PHE A 74 5.72 -9.23 -32.72
CA PHE A 74 5.04 -7.99 -33.08
C PHE A 74 4.74 -7.19 -31.82
N LEU A 75 5.18 -5.93 -31.77
CA LEU A 75 4.97 -5.05 -30.63
C LEU A 75 4.22 -3.79 -31.06
N SER A 76 3.16 -3.43 -30.37
CA SER A 76 2.34 -2.25 -30.69
C SER A 76 1.96 -1.45 -29.44
N PRO A 77 1.90 -0.11 -29.50
CA PRO A 77 1.24 0.70 -28.49
C PRO A 77 -0.22 0.27 -28.33
N ALA A 78 -0.63 -0.03 -27.11
CA ALA A 78 -2.00 -0.45 -26.79
C ALA A 78 -2.81 0.66 -26.14
N SER A 79 -2.26 1.30 -25.10
CA SER A 79 -2.94 2.41 -24.41
C SER A 79 -1.96 3.32 -23.67
N VAL A 80 -2.42 4.54 -23.42
CA VAL A 80 -1.76 5.53 -22.56
C VAL A 80 -2.80 6.05 -21.59
N THR A 81 -2.46 6.12 -20.31
CA THR A 81 -3.36 6.65 -19.26
C THR A 81 -2.63 7.70 -18.44
N PRO A 82 -3.16 8.93 -18.31
CA PRO A 82 -2.55 9.95 -17.46
C PRO A 82 -2.63 9.54 -15.99
N ILE A 83 -1.61 9.89 -15.22
CA ILE A 83 -1.53 9.67 -13.77
C ILE A 83 -0.98 10.90 -13.07
N GLU A 84 -1.22 10.99 -11.77
CA GLU A 84 -0.71 12.07 -10.94
C GLU A 84 0.78 11.87 -10.57
N GLU A 85 1.46 12.95 -10.16
CA GLU A 85 2.88 12.89 -9.80
C GLU A 85 3.15 11.97 -8.59
N ASN A 86 2.22 11.93 -7.63
CA ASN A 86 2.34 11.05 -6.46
C ASN A 86 2.21 9.58 -6.85
N GLU A 87 1.25 9.24 -7.73
CA GLU A 87 1.10 7.90 -8.29
C GLU A 87 2.37 7.49 -9.07
N ALA A 88 2.94 8.40 -9.86
CA ALA A 88 4.17 8.17 -10.59
C ALA A 88 5.35 7.81 -9.66
N LYS A 89 5.53 8.51 -8.53
CA LYS A 89 6.60 8.23 -7.55
C LYS A 89 6.53 6.81 -6.99
N VAL A 90 5.32 6.29 -6.79
CA VAL A 90 5.11 4.91 -6.35
C VAL A 90 5.45 3.94 -7.48
N LEU A 91 4.93 4.19 -8.68
CA LEU A 91 5.13 3.34 -9.85
C LEU A 91 6.58 3.28 -10.34
N GLN A 92 7.38 4.32 -10.10
CA GLN A 92 8.83 4.33 -10.37
C GLN A 92 9.58 3.18 -9.68
N ARG A 93 9.04 2.61 -8.60
CA ARG A 93 9.64 1.46 -7.91
C ARG A 93 9.42 0.14 -8.64
N PHE A 94 8.42 0.08 -9.52
CA PHE A 94 7.92 -1.15 -10.14
C PHE A 94 8.03 -1.14 -11.67
N LEU A 95 7.99 0.02 -12.31
CA LEU A 95 7.97 0.18 -13.76
C LEU A 95 9.23 0.86 -14.27
N VAL A 96 9.63 0.51 -15.49
CA VAL A 96 10.70 1.20 -16.21
C VAL A 96 10.23 2.60 -16.58
N VAL A 97 11.04 3.60 -16.23
CA VAL A 97 10.77 5.01 -16.53
C VAL A 97 11.36 5.37 -17.89
N CYS A 98 10.51 5.86 -18.78
CA CYS A 98 10.89 6.35 -20.10
C CYS A 98 10.56 7.83 -20.20
N SER A 99 11.60 8.66 -20.17
CA SER A 99 11.49 10.11 -20.29
C SER A 99 11.85 10.58 -21.70
N ASP A 100 11.30 11.71 -22.13
CA ASP A 100 11.83 12.40 -23.31
C ASP A 100 13.20 13.01 -23.01
N ASP A 101 14.11 13.03 -23.99
CA ASP A 101 15.40 13.71 -23.86
C ASP A 101 15.20 15.19 -23.49
N ALA A 102 14.10 15.78 -23.96
CA ALA A 102 13.67 17.13 -23.61
C ALA A 102 13.20 17.28 -22.15
N ALA A 103 12.79 16.20 -21.47
CA ALA A 103 12.40 16.21 -20.06
C ALA A 103 13.62 16.14 -19.11
N ILE A 104 14.78 15.68 -19.59
CA ILE A 104 15.96 15.40 -18.77
C ILE A 104 16.77 16.67 -18.41
N GLU A 105 16.62 17.79 -19.13
CA GLU A 105 17.42 19.01 -18.89
C GLU A 105 16.75 20.13 -18.07
N TRP A 106 15.49 19.97 -17.63
CA TRP A 106 14.77 21.07 -16.95
C TRP A 106 14.72 20.97 -15.41
N MET A 107 15.39 19.98 -14.82
CA MET A 107 15.63 19.96 -13.38
C MET A 107 16.86 20.78 -13.00
N SER A 108 16.91 22.07 -13.36
CA SER A 108 17.73 23.10 -12.70
C SER A 108 17.57 24.45 -13.39
N VAL A 109 17.40 25.48 -12.57
CA VAL A 109 17.62 26.93 -12.82
C VAL A 109 16.35 27.79 -12.91
N GLU A 110 16.06 28.36 -11.74
CA GLU A 110 15.51 29.70 -11.49
C GLU A 110 14.07 30.02 -11.92
N SER A 111 13.12 29.78 -11.01
CA SER A 111 12.01 30.72 -10.82
C SER A 111 12.35 31.69 -9.69
N ALA A 112 12.49 32.96 -10.07
CA ALA A 112 12.55 34.09 -9.15
C ALA A 112 11.16 34.30 -8.52
N GLU A 113 10.86 33.51 -7.50
CA GLU A 113 9.74 33.72 -6.60
C GLU A 113 10.28 34.15 -5.24
N ALA A 114 9.56 35.07 -4.59
CA ALA A 114 9.91 35.63 -3.29
C ALA A 114 10.54 34.57 -2.38
N THR A 115 11.83 34.72 -2.10
CA THR A 115 12.66 33.73 -1.40
C THR A 115 11.95 33.30 -0.13
N ASN A 116 11.37 32.09 -0.15
CA ASN A 116 11.00 31.41 1.07
C ASN A 116 12.30 31.29 1.89
N PRO A 117 12.40 31.93 3.07
CA PRO A 117 13.63 31.92 3.86
C PRO A 117 14.07 30.50 4.25
N GLU A 118 13.12 29.55 4.34
CA GLU A 118 13.42 28.14 4.57
C GLU A 118 14.08 27.49 3.34
N LYS A 119 13.55 27.74 2.15
CA LYS A 119 14.17 27.26 0.89
C LYS A 119 15.58 27.83 0.73
N ALA A 120 15.75 29.13 0.98
CA ALA A 120 17.07 29.77 0.92
C ALA A 120 18.06 29.17 1.94
N TRP A 121 17.60 28.82 3.14
CA TRP A 121 18.41 28.10 4.12
C TRP A 121 18.82 26.71 3.62
N HIS A 122 17.88 25.92 3.12
CA HIS A 122 18.16 24.58 2.58
C HIS A 122 19.13 24.62 1.38
N ASP A 123 18.98 25.58 0.48
CA ASP A 123 19.88 25.76 -0.65
C ASP A 123 21.32 26.05 -0.18
N VAL A 124 21.50 26.90 0.84
CA VAL A 124 22.81 27.15 1.44
C VAL A 124 23.41 25.88 2.04
N CYS A 125 22.62 25.13 2.82
CA CYS A 125 23.06 23.86 3.41
C CYS A 125 23.53 22.86 2.34
N ASN A 126 22.78 22.74 1.24
CA ASN A 126 23.09 21.84 0.14
C ASN A 126 24.36 22.26 -0.62
N VAL A 127 24.48 23.55 -0.96
CA VAL A 127 25.66 24.08 -1.66
C VAL A 127 26.94 23.93 -0.84
N GLN A 128 26.84 24.09 0.49
CA GLN A 128 27.99 23.96 1.39
C GLN A 128 28.27 22.50 1.80
N GLY A 129 27.41 21.55 1.44
CA GLY A 129 27.56 20.15 1.84
C GLY A 129 27.43 19.93 3.34
N TRP A 130 26.62 20.74 4.04
CA TRP A 130 26.46 20.64 5.49
C TRP A 130 25.57 19.45 5.87
N ASN A 131 26.14 18.54 6.68
CA ASN A 131 25.37 17.50 7.35
C ASN A 131 24.52 18.07 8.50
N ALA A 132 23.62 17.26 9.07
CA ALA A 132 22.71 17.68 10.13
C ALA A 132 23.42 18.34 11.33
N GLU A 133 24.57 17.79 11.75
CA GLU A 133 25.36 18.35 12.85
C GLU A 133 25.90 19.76 12.51
N SER A 134 26.39 19.94 11.29
CA SER A 134 26.93 21.23 10.81
C SER A 134 25.82 22.28 10.72
N GLN A 135 24.64 21.89 10.26
CA GLN A 135 23.46 22.76 10.21
C GLN A 135 23.06 23.27 11.60
N ILE A 136 23.06 22.38 12.61
CA ILE A 136 22.79 22.73 14.01
C ILE A 136 23.83 23.73 14.53
N ILE A 137 25.12 23.48 14.31
CA ILE A 137 26.20 24.38 14.77
C ILE A 137 26.02 25.80 14.21
N HIS A 138 25.71 25.93 12.93
CA HIS A 138 25.50 27.23 12.30
C HIS A 138 24.23 27.93 12.78
N LEU A 139 23.15 27.18 13.01
CA LEU A 139 21.92 27.72 13.59
C LEU A 139 22.15 28.22 15.02
N GLU A 140 22.85 27.45 15.85
CA GLU A 140 23.22 27.89 17.20
C GLU A 140 24.09 29.14 17.19
N GLY A 141 25.05 29.23 16.26
CA GLY A 141 25.88 30.42 16.06
C GLY A 141 25.04 31.66 15.76
N PHE A 142 24.10 31.54 14.82
CA PHE A 142 23.16 32.62 14.49
C PHE A 142 22.31 33.04 15.70
N LEU A 143 21.76 32.08 16.46
CA LEU A 143 20.95 32.36 17.65
C LEU A 143 21.76 33.08 18.74
N ARG A 144 23.04 32.72 18.94
CA ARG A 144 23.94 33.41 19.88
C ARG A 144 24.24 34.83 19.39
N ASP A 145 24.63 35.00 18.12
CA ASP A 145 24.98 36.30 17.54
C ASP A 145 23.82 37.30 17.58
N ARG A 146 22.57 36.80 17.49
CA ARG A 146 21.35 37.63 17.58
C ARG A 146 20.76 37.73 18.99
N ASN A 147 21.39 37.12 20.00
CA ASN A 147 20.85 37.01 21.37
C ASN A 147 19.45 36.39 21.46
N LEU A 148 19.10 35.48 20.54
CA LEU A 148 17.79 34.82 20.46
C LEU A 148 17.73 33.50 21.24
N PHE A 149 18.84 33.02 21.79
CA PHE A 149 18.92 31.70 22.42
C PHE A 149 17.94 31.53 23.59
N THR A 150 17.72 32.60 24.36
CA THR A 150 16.75 32.60 25.48
C THR A 150 15.31 32.41 24.98
N GLU A 151 14.94 33.08 23.89
CA GLU A 151 13.60 32.97 23.30
C GLU A 151 13.37 31.60 22.67
N PHE A 152 14.39 31.08 21.96
CA PHE A 152 14.36 29.75 21.39
C PHE A 152 14.24 28.66 22.47
N ALA A 153 15.00 28.75 23.56
CA ALA A 153 14.90 27.80 24.67
C ALA A 153 13.52 27.83 25.34
N ALA A 154 12.92 29.01 25.48
CA ALA A 154 11.56 29.15 26.02
C ALA A 154 10.50 28.57 25.07
N TYR A 155 10.68 28.73 23.75
CA TYR A 155 9.84 28.07 22.75
C TYR A 155 9.97 26.56 22.80
N ALA A 156 11.20 26.03 22.73
CA ALA A 156 11.46 24.59 22.76
C ALA A 156 10.89 23.93 24.02
N LYS A 157 10.99 24.62 25.18
CA LYS A 157 10.36 24.14 26.41
C LYS A 157 8.83 24.08 26.30
N ARG A 158 8.17 25.14 25.78
CA ARG A 158 6.71 25.11 25.59
C ARG A 158 6.28 24.03 24.61
N SER A 159 7.02 23.84 23.52
CA SER A 159 6.73 22.76 22.56
C SER A 159 6.90 21.38 23.20
N ALA A 160 7.93 21.17 24.02
CA ALA A 160 8.08 19.93 24.77
C ALA A 160 6.94 19.73 25.79
N ASP A 161 6.56 20.79 26.53
CA ASP A 161 5.44 20.74 27.47
C ASP A 161 4.09 20.47 26.74
N GLU A 162 3.89 21.02 25.54
CA GLU A 162 2.70 20.78 24.68
C GLU A 162 2.68 19.34 24.11
N GLU A 163 3.82 18.81 23.69
CA GLU A 163 3.97 17.41 23.25
C GLU A 163 3.73 16.43 24.41
N ASP A 164 4.19 16.77 25.63
CA ASP A 164 3.99 15.97 26.83
C ASP A 164 2.52 16.01 27.31
N GLU A 165 1.85 17.18 27.26
CA GLU A 165 0.44 17.32 27.64
C GLU A 165 -0.53 16.71 26.60
N ALA A 166 -0.21 16.78 25.31
CA ALA A 166 -0.97 16.09 24.25
C ALA A 166 -0.65 14.58 24.17
N GLY A 167 0.51 14.16 24.68
CA GLY A 167 1.05 12.80 24.50
C GLY A 167 0.76 11.80 25.62
N ALA A 168 0.51 12.26 26.85
CA ALA A 168 0.60 11.37 28.00
C ALA A 168 -0.64 10.50 28.30
N SER A 169 -1.81 10.73 27.69
CA SER A 169 -3.03 9.94 28.02
C SER A 169 -3.65 9.13 26.87
N ASP A 170 -3.50 9.54 25.60
CA ASP A 170 -4.12 8.84 24.45
C ASP A 170 -3.13 8.09 23.54
N VAL A 171 -1.86 8.50 23.50
CA VAL A 171 -0.88 7.91 22.56
C VAL A 171 -0.53 6.48 22.97
N ASN A 172 -0.56 6.16 24.26
CA ASN A 172 -0.30 4.79 24.73
C ASN A 172 -1.43 3.83 24.33
N ALA A 173 -2.69 4.23 24.41
CA ALA A 173 -3.81 3.36 24.07
C ALA A 173 -3.86 3.04 22.57
N ALA A 174 -3.68 4.05 21.71
CA ALA A 174 -3.64 3.84 20.26
C ALA A 174 -2.43 3.01 19.83
N GLN A 175 -1.24 3.26 20.40
CA GLN A 175 -0.04 2.48 20.08
C GLN A 175 -0.14 1.03 20.56
N ILE A 176 -0.79 0.76 21.71
CA ILE A 176 -1.02 -0.60 22.21
C ILE A 176 -1.80 -1.43 21.20
N LEU A 177 -2.81 -0.84 20.56
CA LEU A 177 -3.64 -1.54 19.55
C LEU A 177 -2.90 -1.85 18.25
N LEU A 178 -1.75 -1.21 18.00
CA LEU A 178 -0.88 -1.51 16.85
C LEU A 178 0.15 -2.61 17.13
N THR A 179 0.12 -3.21 18.33
CA THR A 179 1.06 -4.28 18.71
C THR A 179 0.32 -5.50 19.25
N PRO A 180 0.53 -6.72 18.73
CA PRO A 180 1.51 -7.08 17.70
C PRO A 180 1.15 -6.49 16.32
N SER A 181 2.12 -6.42 15.41
CA SER A 181 1.81 -6.16 14.00
C SER A 181 0.99 -7.30 13.43
N VAL A 182 0.20 -7.01 12.40
CA VAL A 182 -0.50 -8.01 11.59
C VAL A 182 -0.02 -7.86 10.15
N ALA A 183 0.93 -8.69 9.73
CA ALA A 183 1.46 -8.65 8.38
C ALA A 183 0.35 -8.89 7.35
N ALA A 184 0.30 -8.03 6.35
CA ALA A 184 -0.58 -8.17 5.20
C ALA A 184 0.16 -7.80 3.90
N ALA A 185 -0.37 -8.28 2.78
CA ALA A 185 0.10 -7.93 1.47
C ALA A 185 -1.08 -7.73 0.52
N VAL A 186 -1.02 -6.68 -0.29
CA VAL A 186 -1.90 -6.47 -1.43
C VAL A 186 -1.10 -6.63 -2.71
N TYR A 187 -1.64 -7.35 -3.68
CA TYR A 187 -1.00 -7.58 -4.96
C TYR A 187 -2.01 -7.49 -6.09
N THR A 188 -1.54 -7.14 -7.28
CA THR A 188 -2.38 -7.17 -8.48
C THR A 188 -2.63 -8.61 -8.93
N ASP A 189 -3.69 -8.90 -9.70
CA ASP A 189 -4.02 -10.28 -10.11
C ASP A 189 -2.85 -11.02 -10.80
N ALA A 190 -2.13 -10.30 -11.66
CA ALA A 190 -0.94 -10.82 -12.35
C ALA A 190 0.32 -10.86 -11.45
N LYS A 191 0.21 -10.45 -10.18
CA LYS A 191 1.29 -10.35 -9.18
C LYS A 191 2.47 -9.48 -9.64
N SER A 192 2.23 -8.53 -10.54
CA SER A 192 3.24 -7.62 -11.08
C SER A 192 3.64 -6.53 -10.08
N ILE A 193 2.73 -6.18 -9.16
CA ILE A 193 2.97 -5.24 -8.07
C ILE A 193 2.56 -5.95 -6.78
N THR A 194 3.36 -5.79 -5.74
CA THR A 194 3.06 -6.31 -4.40
C THR A 194 3.49 -5.28 -3.37
N VAL A 195 2.57 -4.90 -2.49
CA VAL A 195 2.80 -3.96 -1.39
C VAL A 195 2.55 -4.69 -0.08
N LYS A 196 3.55 -4.67 0.81
CA LYS A 196 3.45 -5.23 2.16
C LYS A 196 3.13 -4.12 3.14
N PHE A 197 2.25 -4.39 4.10
CA PHE A 197 1.81 -3.42 5.10
C PHE A 197 1.41 -4.10 6.41
N ASP A 198 1.20 -3.30 7.46
CA ASP A 198 0.71 -3.75 8.76
C ASP A 198 -0.79 -3.44 8.88
N ALA A 199 -1.61 -4.48 8.97
CA ALA A 199 -3.06 -4.40 9.07
C ALA A 199 -3.57 -4.15 10.50
N ALA A 200 -2.71 -4.05 11.52
CA ALA A 200 -3.15 -3.90 12.92
C ALA A 200 -4.10 -2.71 13.15
N ALA A 201 -3.89 -1.60 12.43
CA ALA A 201 -4.78 -0.43 12.50
C ALA A 201 -6.21 -0.74 12.04
N TRP A 202 -6.38 -1.58 11.01
CA TRP A 202 -7.69 -2.04 10.57
C TRP A 202 -8.36 -2.92 11.63
N PHE A 203 -7.62 -3.87 12.22
CA PHE A 203 -8.13 -4.72 13.30
C PHE A 203 -8.56 -3.91 14.54
N ALA A 204 -7.87 -2.80 14.83
CA ALA A 204 -8.22 -1.91 15.94
C ALA A 204 -9.62 -1.31 15.77
N VAL A 205 -10.03 -0.96 14.54
CA VAL A 205 -11.30 -0.28 14.25
C VAL A 205 -12.39 -1.16 13.65
N ALA A 206 -12.04 -2.33 13.12
CA ALA A 206 -12.98 -3.24 12.46
C ALA A 206 -14.08 -3.72 13.41
N THR A 207 -15.28 -3.99 12.88
CA THR A 207 -16.31 -4.66 13.68
C THR A 207 -16.00 -6.14 13.83
N ASP A 208 -16.54 -6.80 14.85
CA ASP A 208 -16.39 -8.25 14.99
C ASP A 208 -16.94 -9.01 13.77
N GLN A 209 -18.02 -8.51 13.16
CA GLN A 209 -18.58 -9.12 11.95
C GLN A 209 -17.61 -9.05 10.77
N ALA A 210 -16.94 -7.91 10.54
CA ALA A 210 -15.97 -7.78 9.46
C ALA A 210 -14.77 -8.73 9.62
N ILE A 211 -14.34 -8.97 10.87
CA ILE A 211 -13.26 -9.92 11.18
C ILE A 211 -13.75 -11.37 10.98
N ILE A 212 -14.99 -11.68 11.36
CA ILE A 212 -15.61 -12.99 11.09
C ILE A 212 -15.72 -13.25 9.59
N ASP A 213 -16.15 -12.24 8.81
CA ASP A 213 -16.26 -12.35 7.36
C ASP A 213 -14.87 -12.59 6.73
N LEU A 214 -13.84 -11.89 7.21
CA LEU A 214 -12.45 -12.07 6.78
C LEU A 214 -11.90 -13.47 7.14
N HIS A 215 -12.17 -13.96 8.35
CA HIS A 215 -11.80 -15.32 8.76
C HIS A 215 -12.52 -16.39 7.92
N GLY A 216 -13.80 -16.19 7.64
CA GLY A 216 -14.63 -17.11 6.85
C GLY A 216 -14.18 -17.28 5.39
N ILE A 217 -13.46 -16.30 4.83
CA ILE A 217 -12.83 -16.42 3.50
C ILE A 217 -11.38 -16.92 3.58
N GLY A 218 -10.88 -17.30 4.75
CA GLY A 218 -9.51 -17.78 4.95
C GLY A 218 -8.46 -16.67 4.88
N TRP A 219 -8.82 -15.45 5.32
CA TRP A 219 -7.92 -14.29 5.41
C TRP A 219 -7.42 -13.74 4.06
N THR A 220 -8.07 -14.11 2.95
CA THR A 220 -7.71 -13.66 1.59
C THR A 220 -8.83 -13.88 0.57
N GLY A 221 -8.74 -13.26 -0.62
CA GLY A 221 -9.42 -13.75 -1.82
C GLY A 221 -10.83 -13.21 -2.10
N ASP A 222 -11.37 -12.31 -1.28
CA ASP A 222 -12.73 -11.77 -1.45
C ASP A 222 -12.85 -10.36 -0.84
N TYR A 223 -14.02 -9.74 -0.97
CA TYR A 223 -14.32 -8.36 -0.56
C TYR A 223 -13.90 -8.03 0.88
N ALA A 224 -14.02 -8.98 1.82
CA ALA A 224 -13.60 -8.74 3.21
C ALA A 224 -12.09 -8.52 3.34
N ALA A 225 -11.27 -9.17 2.51
CA ALA A 225 -9.83 -8.93 2.45
C ALA A 225 -9.52 -7.61 1.73
N ASP A 226 -10.25 -7.29 0.66
CA ASP A 226 -10.12 -6.00 -0.04
C ASP A 226 -10.39 -4.81 0.88
N ASP A 227 -11.39 -4.93 1.76
CA ASP A 227 -11.71 -3.90 2.74
C ASP A 227 -10.55 -3.61 3.70
N VAL A 228 -9.70 -4.61 4.00
CA VAL A 228 -8.47 -4.42 4.78
C VAL A 228 -7.51 -3.51 4.02
N ALA A 229 -7.26 -3.76 2.73
CA ALA A 229 -6.34 -2.94 1.93
C ALA A 229 -6.92 -1.53 1.67
N ARG A 230 -8.22 -1.42 1.38
CA ARG A 230 -8.90 -0.14 1.14
C ARG A 230 -8.84 0.81 2.32
N HIS A 231 -8.83 0.28 3.54
CA HIS A 231 -8.66 1.11 4.74
C HIS A 231 -7.36 1.92 4.75
N PHE A 232 -6.32 1.45 4.06
CA PHE A 232 -5.03 2.11 3.98
C PHE A 232 -4.84 2.94 2.70
N GLU A 233 -5.85 3.04 1.81
CA GLU A 233 -5.74 3.80 0.55
C GLU A 233 -5.28 5.26 0.80
N ASP A 234 -5.87 5.94 1.77
CA ASP A 234 -5.56 7.36 2.05
C ASP A 234 -4.31 7.57 2.92
N SER A 235 -3.78 6.52 3.56
CA SER A 235 -2.70 6.62 4.55
C SER A 235 -1.41 5.90 4.16
N ASN A 236 -1.47 5.04 3.14
CA ASN A 236 -0.32 4.33 2.61
C ASN A 236 -0.18 4.62 1.11
N PRO A 237 0.78 5.48 0.71
CA PRO A 237 0.93 5.90 -0.69
C PRO A 237 1.26 4.72 -1.62
N ASP A 238 1.89 3.66 -1.12
CA ASP A 238 2.19 2.50 -1.96
C ASP A 238 0.91 1.71 -2.32
N ILE A 239 -0.05 1.64 -1.39
CA ILE A 239 -1.38 1.04 -1.63
C ILE A 239 -2.21 1.94 -2.55
N GLU A 240 -2.20 3.26 -2.31
CA GLU A 240 -2.83 4.25 -3.19
C GLU A 240 -2.36 4.08 -4.64
N GLY A 241 -1.04 4.01 -4.85
CA GLY A 241 -0.44 3.83 -6.16
C GLY A 241 -0.78 2.48 -6.81
N LEU A 242 -0.92 1.41 -6.03
CA LEU A 242 -1.41 0.12 -6.54
C LEU A 242 -2.86 0.23 -7.03
N PHE A 243 -3.74 0.88 -6.27
CA PHE A 243 -5.13 1.06 -6.68
C PHE A 243 -5.28 2.01 -7.87
N ALA A 244 -4.47 3.08 -7.92
CA ALA A 244 -4.35 3.94 -9.09
C ALA A 244 -4.00 3.14 -10.34
N PHE A 245 -3.03 2.24 -10.23
CA PHE A 245 -2.65 1.34 -11.32
C PHE A 245 -3.79 0.42 -11.75
N CYS A 246 -4.47 -0.24 -10.81
CA CYS A 246 -5.64 -1.06 -11.12
C CYS A 246 -6.72 -0.23 -11.85
N ARG A 247 -7.02 0.99 -11.37
CA ARG A 247 -7.96 1.92 -12.01
C ARG A 247 -7.54 2.32 -13.42
N ALA A 248 -6.26 2.64 -13.64
CA ALA A 248 -5.73 3.01 -14.95
C ALA A 248 -5.85 1.87 -15.98
N THR A 249 -5.81 0.62 -15.51
CA THR A 249 -5.90 -0.57 -16.35
C THR A 249 -7.34 -1.08 -16.54
N ASN A 250 -8.30 -0.59 -15.75
CA ASN A 250 -9.72 -0.94 -15.86
C ASN A 250 -10.31 -0.46 -17.20
N GLY A 251 -10.99 -1.36 -17.91
CA GLY A 251 -11.57 -1.08 -19.23
C GLY A 251 -10.67 -1.43 -20.42
N THR A 252 -9.44 -1.90 -20.16
CA THR A 252 -8.63 -2.57 -21.18
C THR A 252 -8.97 -4.07 -21.24
N ARG A 253 -8.47 -4.78 -22.28
CA ARG A 253 -8.57 -6.25 -22.35
C ARG A 253 -7.82 -6.94 -21.19
N GLU A 254 -6.94 -6.20 -20.52
CA GLU A 254 -6.14 -6.60 -19.35
C GLU A 254 -6.69 -5.95 -18.08
N GLN A 255 -8.01 -6.00 -17.88
CA GLN A 255 -8.62 -5.56 -16.63
C GLN A 255 -7.92 -6.28 -15.46
N GLN A 256 -7.27 -5.52 -14.59
CA GLN A 256 -6.46 -6.05 -13.51
C GLN A 256 -7.08 -5.66 -12.18
N GLY A 257 -7.60 -6.65 -11.47
CA GLY A 257 -7.99 -6.53 -10.07
C GLY A 257 -6.78 -6.53 -9.16
N PHE A 258 -7.08 -6.56 -7.87
CA PHE A 258 -6.12 -6.77 -6.81
C PHE A 258 -6.70 -7.79 -5.84
N GLU A 259 -5.81 -8.37 -5.06
CA GLU A 259 -6.14 -9.31 -4.00
C GLU A 259 -5.35 -8.91 -2.76
N CYS A 260 -6.00 -9.05 -1.60
CA CYS A 260 -5.38 -8.83 -0.31
C CYS A 260 -5.22 -10.17 0.44
N LEU A 261 -4.09 -10.32 1.12
CA LEU A 261 -3.76 -11.47 1.96
C LEU A 261 -3.34 -10.94 3.33
N VAL A 262 -4.02 -11.41 4.38
CA VAL A 262 -3.67 -11.13 5.78
C VAL A 262 -3.04 -12.40 6.36
N ASP A 263 -1.94 -12.25 7.11
CA ASP A 263 -1.32 -13.38 7.80
C ASP A 263 -2.24 -13.86 8.93
N GLU A 264 -2.83 -15.05 8.75
CA GLU A 264 -3.74 -15.68 9.69
C GLU A 264 -3.16 -15.80 11.11
N ARG A 265 -1.88 -16.17 11.20
CA ARG A 265 -1.24 -16.44 12.49
C ARG A 265 -1.07 -15.14 13.27
N GLU A 266 -0.60 -14.09 12.61
CA GLU A 266 -0.46 -12.77 13.23
C GLU A 266 -1.82 -12.15 13.55
N ALA A 267 -2.82 -12.29 12.67
CA ALA A 267 -4.20 -11.86 12.91
C ALA A 267 -4.80 -12.55 14.15
N MET A 268 -4.70 -13.88 14.24
CA MET A 268 -5.18 -14.63 15.40
C MET A 268 -4.40 -14.30 16.67
N GLY A 269 -3.09 -14.01 16.55
CA GLY A 269 -2.26 -13.51 17.65
C GLY A 269 -2.75 -12.15 18.18
N TRP A 270 -3.05 -11.22 17.27
CA TRP A 270 -3.61 -9.91 17.61
C TRP A 270 -4.96 -10.03 18.31
N LEU A 271 -5.87 -10.84 17.76
CA LEU A 271 -7.21 -11.06 18.33
C LEU A 271 -7.12 -11.67 19.74
N ARG A 272 -6.19 -12.60 19.97
CA ARG A 272 -5.98 -13.18 21.29
C ARG A 272 -5.63 -12.12 22.35
N GLN A 273 -4.85 -11.12 21.96
CA GLN A 273 -4.41 -10.06 22.87
C GLN A 273 -5.49 -8.99 23.09
N HIS A 274 -6.15 -8.54 22.02
CA HIS A 274 -7.01 -7.35 22.07
C HIS A 274 -8.51 -7.65 22.04
N ARG A 275 -8.92 -8.78 21.46
CA ARG A 275 -10.33 -9.20 21.28
C ARG A 275 -10.53 -10.67 21.66
N ARG A 276 -10.15 -11.00 22.89
CA ARG A 276 -10.04 -12.39 23.37
C ARG A 276 -11.34 -13.20 23.22
N GLY A 277 -12.51 -12.58 23.37
CA GLY A 277 -13.81 -13.23 23.17
C GLY A 277 -14.01 -13.68 21.72
N LEU A 278 -13.80 -12.76 20.77
CA LEU A 278 -13.87 -13.04 19.33
C LEU A 278 -12.85 -14.10 18.90
N TRP A 279 -11.59 -13.98 19.34
CA TRP A 279 -10.56 -14.99 19.08
C TRP A 279 -11.01 -16.40 19.51
N ALA A 280 -11.61 -16.52 20.69
CA ALA A 280 -12.07 -17.82 21.18
C ALA A 280 -13.22 -18.39 20.34
N ARG A 281 -14.10 -17.53 19.80
CA ARG A 281 -15.20 -17.94 18.92
C ARG A 281 -14.68 -18.50 17.60
N LEU A 282 -13.76 -17.80 16.94
CA LEU A 282 -13.15 -18.25 15.69
C LEU A 282 -12.40 -19.57 15.90
N LEU A 283 -11.62 -19.67 16.99
CA LEU A 283 -10.92 -20.91 17.32
C LEU A 283 -11.88 -22.09 17.59
N CYS A 284 -13.05 -21.84 18.18
CA CYS A 284 -14.09 -22.85 18.32
C CYS A 284 -14.60 -23.32 16.96
N GLU A 285 -14.89 -22.39 16.05
CA GLU A 285 -15.37 -22.68 14.69
C GLU A 285 -14.36 -23.53 13.91
N ASP A 286 -13.08 -23.16 13.93
CA ASP A 286 -11.99 -23.92 13.27
C ASP A 286 -11.84 -25.36 13.80
N ASN A 287 -12.30 -25.60 15.03
CA ASN A 287 -12.28 -26.91 15.69
C ASN A 287 -13.68 -27.55 15.76
N ASN A 288 -14.62 -27.10 14.92
CA ASN A 288 -16.01 -27.57 14.82
C ASN A 288 -16.81 -27.53 16.14
N VAL A 289 -16.39 -26.71 17.10
CA VAL A 289 -17.11 -26.51 18.36
C VAL A 289 -18.26 -25.53 18.13
N LYS A 290 -19.49 -26.01 18.29
CA LYS A 290 -20.70 -25.21 18.05
C LYS A 290 -21.08 -24.41 19.28
N LEU A 291 -21.23 -23.10 19.11
CA LEU A 291 -21.77 -22.19 20.13
C LEU A 291 -23.27 -22.01 19.89
N VAL A 292 -24.10 -22.39 20.86
CA VAL A 292 -25.56 -22.41 20.71
C VAL A 292 -26.27 -21.78 21.89
N GLU A 293 -27.38 -21.10 21.62
CA GLU A 293 -28.25 -20.59 22.68
C GLU A 293 -28.95 -21.75 23.40
N ALA A 294 -28.99 -21.68 24.73
CA ALA A 294 -29.60 -22.68 25.58
C ALA A 294 -31.12 -22.75 25.37
N GLN A 295 -31.60 -23.96 25.07
CA GLN A 295 -33.02 -24.20 24.72
C GLN A 295 -33.94 -24.37 25.93
N LYS A 296 -33.37 -24.52 27.13
CA LYS A 296 -34.16 -24.74 28.36
C LYS A 296 -34.77 -23.41 28.82
N PRO A 297 -36.07 -23.35 29.16
CA PRO A 297 -36.74 -22.12 29.58
C PRO A 297 -36.06 -21.42 30.76
N GLU A 298 -35.46 -22.18 31.68
CA GLU A 298 -34.82 -21.65 32.89
C GLU A 298 -33.50 -20.92 32.63
N VAL A 299 -32.90 -21.11 31.45
CA VAL A 299 -31.61 -20.53 31.05
C VAL A 299 -31.70 -19.90 29.65
N HIS A 300 -32.89 -19.49 29.22
CA HIS A 300 -33.09 -18.81 27.94
C HIS A 300 -32.25 -17.52 27.87
N GLY A 301 -31.67 -17.22 26.71
CA GLY A 301 -30.69 -16.14 26.53
C GLY A 301 -29.25 -16.47 26.96
N MET A 302 -29.02 -17.65 27.55
CA MET A 302 -27.67 -18.12 27.88
C MET A 302 -27.07 -18.95 26.75
N TRP A 303 -25.74 -19.09 26.74
CA TRP A 303 -24.99 -19.78 25.70
C TRP A 303 -24.36 -21.07 26.22
N ASN A 304 -24.31 -22.08 25.37
CA ASN A 304 -23.62 -23.34 25.57
C ASN A 304 -22.64 -23.59 24.43
N TRP A 305 -21.65 -24.44 24.65
CA TRP A 305 -20.81 -24.98 23.58
C TRP A 305 -20.97 -26.50 23.48
N LEU A 306 -20.83 -27.02 22.27
CA LEU A 306 -20.93 -28.45 21.93
C LEU A 306 -19.71 -28.83 21.08
N GLY A 307 -18.88 -29.75 21.57
CA GLY A 307 -17.75 -30.29 20.80
C GLY A 307 -18.16 -31.44 19.89
N ASP A 308 -17.25 -31.84 18.99
CA ASP A 308 -17.46 -32.88 17.98
C ASP A 308 -17.77 -34.27 18.57
N GLU A 309 -17.25 -34.57 19.75
CA GLU A 309 -17.45 -35.86 20.42
C GLU A 309 -18.81 -35.95 21.16
N GLY A 310 -19.68 -34.96 20.96
CA GLY A 310 -20.96 -34.85 21.67
C GLY A 310 -20.80 -34.44 23.14
N ASN A 311 -19.60 -34.05 23.55
CA ASN A 311 -19.37 -33.37 24.82
C ASN A 311 -19.90 -31.93 24.74
N GLY A 312 -20.34 -31.40 25.88
CA GLY A 312 -20.82 -30.03 25.98
C GLY A 312 -20.49 -29.46 27.34
N CYS A 313 -20.68 -28.15 27.48
CA CYS A 313 -20.45 -27.48 28.75
C CYS A 313 -21.36 -28.00 29.87
N GLU A 314 -20.82 -28.06 31.10
CA GLU A 314 -21.58 -28.47 32.29
C GLU A 314 -22.59 -27.40 32.75
N ARG A 315 -22.41 -26.14 32.31
CA ARG A 315 -23.25 -24.99 32.63
C ARG A 315 -23.42 -24.06 31.43
N SER A 316 -24.47 -23.25 31.46
CA SER A 316 -24.67 -22.16 30.48
C SER A 316 -23.95 -20.87 30.90
N PHE A 317 -23.65 -20.02 29.91
CA PHE A 317 -22.91 -18.76 30.06
C PHE A 317 -23.75 -17.55 29.67
N ALA A 318 -23.42 -16.37 30.20
CA ALA A 318 -24.23 -15.17 29.94
C ALA A 318 -24.03 -14.63 28.51
N THR A 319 -22.86 -14.87 27.92
CA THR A 319 -22.51 -14.42 26.57
C THR A 319 -21.87 -15.54 25.74
N VAL A 320 -21.91 -15.38 24.41
CA VAL A 320 -21.24 -16.29 23.47
C VAL A 320 -19.73 -16.32 23.70
N ASP A 321 -19.12 -15.18 24.05
CA ASP A 321 -17.68 -15.06 24.32
C ASP A 321 -17.26 -15.85 25.56
N GLU A 322 -18.06 -15.79 26.63
CA GLU A 322 -17.81 -16.58 27.85
C GLU A 322 -17.90 -18.09 27.57
N ALA A 323 -18.89 -18.51 26.77
CA ALA A 323 -19.02 -19.90 26.35
C ALA A 323 -17.80 -20.33 25.51
N ALA A 324 -17.39 -19.53 24.53
CA ALA A 324 -16.24 -19.81 23.68
C ALA A 324 -14.94 -19.90 24.48
N LEU A 325 -14.67 -18.94 25.38
CA LEU A 325 -13.49 -18.95 26.25
C LEU A 325 -13.45 -20.20 27.14
N ASN A 326 -14.61 -20.62 27.66
CA ASN A 326 -14.69 -21.85 28.42
C ASN A 326 -14.41 -23.09 27.56
N ALA A 327 -14.94 -23.15 26.33
CA ALA A 327 -14.68 -24.24 25.41
C ALA A 327 -13.18 -24.38 25.10
N VAL A 328 -12.51 -23.27 24.80
CA VAL A 328 -11.06 -23.24 24.55
C VAL A 328 -10.27 -23.81 25.72
N ASP A 329 -10.61 -23.44 26.95
CA ASP A 329 -9.92 -23.96 28.15
C ASP A 329 -10.23 -25.43 28.44
N VAL A 330 -11.51 -25.84 28.37
CA VAL A 330 -11.93 -27.21 28.70
C VAL A 330 -11.43 -28.21 27.65
N LEU A 331 -11.52 -27.85 26.36
CA LEU A 331 -11.13 -28.70 25.24
C LEU A 331 -9.64 -28.56 24.87
N LYS A 332 -8.91 -27.62 25.50
CA LYS A 332 -7.48 -27.36 25.27
C LYS A 332 -7.16 -27.06 23.80
N LEU A 333 -8.03 -26.29 23.13
CA LEU A 333 -7.96 -26.03 21.69
C LEU A 333 -6.65 -25.35 21.26
N GLU A 334 -6.02 -24.54 22.13
CA GLU A 334 -4.74 -23.88 21.82
C GLU A 334 -3.59 -24.85 21.49
N VAL A 335 -3.61 -26.06 22.08
CA VAL A 335 -2.53 -27.05 21.89
C VAL A 335 -2.68 -27.79 20.55
N ALA A 336 -3.91 -27.95 20.08
CA ALA A 336 -4.21 -28.67 18.84
C ALA A 336 -3.69 -27.93 17.60
N VAL A 337 -3.73 -26.59 17.60
CA VAL A 337 -3.27 -25.74 16.48
C VAL A 337 -1.80 -25.96 16.13
N HIS A 338 -0.96 -26.32 17.11
CA HIS A 338 0.48 -26.54 16.89
C HIS A 338 0.83 -27.96 16.44
N ALA A 339 -0.09 -28.93 16.59
CA ALA A 339 0.18 -30.34 16.28
C ALA A 339 -0.19 -30.73 14.83
N GLY A 340 -0.97 -29.90 14.13
CA GLY A 340 -1.54 -30.21 12.82
C GLY A 340 -0.81 -29.65 11.60
N GLN A 341 0.27 -28.88 11.76
CA GLN A 341 0.96 -28.31 10.59
C GLN A 341 1.91 -29.30 9.92
N PRO A 342 1.77 -29.59 8.62
CA PRO A 342 2.79 -30.31 7.86
C PRO A 342 4.08 -29.49 7.90
N THR A 343 5.20 -30.13 8.22
CA THR A 343 6.52 -29.53 8.04
C THR A 343 6.65 -29.02 6.61
N PRO A 344 7.14 -27.78 6.38
CA PRO A 344 7.34 -27.27 5.03
C PRO A 344 8.22 -28.26 4.29
N SER A 345 7.69 -28.83 3.21
CA SER A 345 8.44 -29.70 2.32
C SER A 345 9.60 -28.89 1.74
N GLU A 346 10.83 -29.31 2.08
CA GLU A 346 12.10 -28.80 1.53
C GLU A 346 12.20 -28.97 0.01
#